data_AF-R9AR77-F1
#
_entry.id   AF-R9AR77-F1
#
_cell.length_a   1.000
_cell.length_b   1.000
_cell.length_c   1.000
_cell.angle_alpha   90.00
_cell.angle_beta   90.00
_cell.angle_gamma   90.00
#
_symmetry.space_group_name_H-M   'P 1'
#
loop_
_entity.id
_entity.type
_entity.pdbx_description
1 polymer ?
#
loop_
_entity_poly.entity_id
_entity_poly.type
_entity_poly.pdbx_seq_one_letter_code
_entity_poly.pdbx_strand_id
1 'polypeptide(L)'
;MIYELDAICAYLADKFFEKGLAPALDDPKRGLYYRWLFFGAGPFAAASDNEHLKVQVAPEQKMFMGYGDYQDTYQALVQGLEQASPYLCGSQFTAADISLGAMIMWQLKMNLLKPHPAIDRYVSAIQQRESLKKNPALFAA
;
A
#
# COMPACT_ATOMS: atom_id res chain seq x y z
N MET A 1 -19.98 -13.87 -0.19
CA MET A 1 -19.17 -13.23 -1.25
C MET A 1 -18.51 -12.01 -0.62
N ILE A 2 -17.22 -11.80 -0.87
CA ILE A 2 -16.45 -10.68 -0.30
C ILE A 2 -16.06 -9.77 -1.47
N TYR A 3 -16.18 -8.46 -1.28
CA TYR A 3 -15.74 -7.42 -2.21
C TYR A 3 -14.68 -6.55 -1.51
N GLU A 4 -14.06 -5.64 -2.25
CA GLU A 4 -12.85 -4.87 -1.86
C GLU A 4 -11.57 -5.69 -1.85
N LEU A 5 -10.54 -5.21 -2.57
CA LEU A 5 -9.26 -5.91 -2.71
C LEU A 5 -8.61 -6.17 -1.35
N ASP A 6 -8.48 -5.14 -0.51
CA ASP A 6 -7.84 -5.23 0.80
C ASP A 6 -8.62 -6.11 1.78
N ALA A 7 -9.95 -6.13 1.71
CA ALA A 7 -10.78 -7.02 2.53
C ALA A 7 -10.63 -8.49 2.10
N ILE A 8 -10.57 -8.75 0.79
CA ILE A 8 -10.28 -10.10 0.26
C ILE A 8 -8.88 -10.54 0.70
N CYS A 9 -7.86 -9.68 0.57
CA CYS A 9 -6.49 -9.96 1.00
C CYS A 9 -6.40 -10.26 2.50
N ALA A 10 -7.06 -9.46 3.35
CA ALA A 10 -7.11 -9.68 4.79
C ALA A 10 -7.80 -10.99 5.15
N TYR A 11 -8.97 -11.26 4.56
CA TYR A 11 -9.69 -12.50 4.78
C TYR A 11 -8.87 -13.73 4.37
N LEU A 12 -8.17 -13.69 3.23
CA LEU A 12 -7.32 -14.80 2.79
C LEU A 12 -6.11 -14.99 3.72
N ALA A 13 -5.51 -13.90 4.22
CA ALA A 13 -4.40 -13.99 5.17
C ALA A 13 -4.85 -14.64 6.50
N ASP A 14 -6.06 -14.34 6.98
CA ASP A 14 -6.60 -14.92 8.21
C ASP A 14 -7.11 -16.35 8.00
N LYS A 15 -7.74 -16.62 6.86
CA LYS A 15 -8.25 -17.95 6.51
C LYS A 15 -7.12 -18.98 6.35
N PHE A 16 -5.97 -18.55 5.82
CA PHE A 16 -4.77 -19.36 5.63
C PHE A 16 -3.64 -18.86 6.51
N PHE A 17 -3.92 -18.74 7.82
CA PHE A 17 -3.02 -18.16 8.81
C PHE A 17 -1.64 -18.86 8.85
N GLU A 18 -1.58 -20.14 8.49
CA GLU A 18 -0.34 -20.93 8.42
C GLU A 18 0.66 -20.40 7.38
N LYS A 19 0.21 -19.55 6.44
CA LYS A 19 1.08 -18.86 5.48
C LYS A 19 1.79 -17.65 6.06
N GLY A 20 1.40 -17.19 7.25
CA GLY A 20 2.05 -16.09 7.96
C GLY A 20 1.97 -14.75 7.20
N LEU A 21 0.90 -14.51 6.44
CA LEU A 21 0.70 -13.29 5.64
C LEU A 21 0.00 -12.17 6.42
N ALA A 22 -0.13 -12.31 7.72
CA ALA A 22 -0.49 -11.21 8.60
C ALA A 22 0.16 -11.44 9.97
N PRO A 23 0.42 -10.38 10.75
CA PRO A 23 0.80 -10.52 12.14
C PRO A 23 -0.30 -11.27 12.91
N ALA A 24 0.06 -11.97 13.99
CA ALA A 24 -0.91 -12.60 14.88
C ALA A 24 -1.84 -11.53 15.50
N LEU A 25 -3.04 -11.93 15.93
CA LEU A 25 -4.02 -10.97 16.49
C LEU A 25 -3.55 -10.31 17.78
N ASP A 26 -2.68 -10.99 18.55
CA ASP A 26 -2.05 -10.50 19.77
C ASP A 26 -0.70 -9.79 19.53
N ASP A 27 -0.20 -9.76 18.29
CA ASP A 27 0.99 -9.01 17.92
C ASP A 27 0.65 -7.51 17.77
N PRO A 28 1.34 -6.57 18.45
CA PRO A 28 1.11 -5.15 18.29
C PRO A 28 1.27 -4.64 16.84
N LYS A 29 2.02 -5.34 15.99
CA LYS A 29 2.14 -5.03 14.55
C LYS A 29 0.84 -5.25 13.78
N ARG A 30 -0.13 -5.97 14.34
CA ARG A 30 -1.46 -6.13 13.72
C ARG A 30 -2.16 -4.79 13.50
N GLY A 31 -1.96 -3.84 14.42
CA GLY A 31 -2.46 -2.47 14.24
C GLY A 31 -1.83 -1.77 13.03
N LEU A 32 -0.52 -1.92 12.84
CA LEU A 32 0.19 -1.38 11.69
C LEU A 32 -0.25 -2.04 10.37
N TYR A 33 -0.48 -3.35 10.39
CA TYR A 33 -1.04 -4.10 9.26
C TYR A 33 -2.41 -3.55 8.82
N TYR A 34 -3.34 -3.35 9.76
CA TYR A 34 -4.64 -2.75 9.45
C TYR A 34 -4.51 -1.33 8.93
N ARG A 35 -3.66 -0.52 9.57
CA ARG A 35 -3.40 0.86 9.13
C ARG A 35 -2.97 0.89 7.66
N TRP A 36 -2.14 -0.03 7.20
CA TRP A 36 -1.71 -0.08 5.80
C TRP A 36 -2.79 -0.54 4.82
N LEU A 37 -3.58 -1.56 5.18
CA LEU A 37 -4.72 -1.98 4.35
C LEU A 37 -5.74 -0.85 4.17
N PHE A 38 -6.11 -0.18 5.28
CA PHE A 38 -7.09 0.91 5.23
C PHE A 38 -6.51 2.19 4.64
N PHE A 39 -5.21 2.45 4.79
CA PHE A 39 -4.53 3.55 4.11
C PHE A 39 -4.55 3.35 2.60
N GLY A 40 -4.24 2.15 2.12
CA GLY A 40 -4.30 1.78 0.70
C GLY A 40 -5.70 1.96 0.12
N ALA A 41 -6.68 1.27 0.70
CA ALA A 41 -8.07 1.26 0.22
C ALA A 41 -8.81 2.60 0.36
N GLY A 42 -8.41 3.45 1.30
CA GLY A 42 -9.04 4.74 1.54
C GLY A 42 -8.19 5.91 1.04
N PRO A 43 -7.37 6.53 1.90
CA PRO A 43 -6.63 7.74 1.56
C PRO A 43 -5.78 7.67 0.28
N PHE A 44 -4.99 6.60 0.11
CA PHE A 44 -4.08 6.49 -1.02
C PHE A 44 -4.82 6.36 -2.35
N ALA A 45 -5.81 5.46 -2.44
CA ALA A 45 -6.66 5.33 -3.62
C ALA A 45 -7.36 6.66 -3.97
N ALA A 46 -8.04 7.28 -3.00
CA ALA A 46 -8.81 8.50 -3.22
C ALA A 46 -7.95 9.69 -3.66
N ALA A 47 -6.78 9.87 -3.04
CA ALA A 47 -5.86 10.95 -3.40
C ALA A 47 -5.26 10.73 -4.80
N SER A 48 -4.91 9.49 -5.15
CA SER A 48 -4.40 9.15 -6.49
C SER A 48 -5.45 9.36 -7.58
N ASP A 49 -6.70 8.99 -7.34
CA ASP A 49 -7.81 9.24 -8.27
C ASP A 49 -8.03 10.73 -8.50
N ASN A 50 -8.04 11.52 -7.42
CA ASN A 50 -8.20 12.97 -7.53
C ASN A 50 -7.05 13.64 -8.27
N GLU A 51 -5.79 13.24 -8.01
CA GLU A 51 -4.63 13.74 -8.76
C GLU A 51 -4.76 13.40 -10.26
N HIS A 52 -5.15 12.16 -10.59
CA HIS A 52 -5.31 11.73 -11.99
C HIS A 52 -6.46 12.47 -12.71
N LEU A 53 -7.59 12.66 -12.02
CA LEU A 53 -8.75 13.40 -12.54
C LEU A 53 -8.58 14.92 -12.46
N LYS A 54 -7.44 15.40 -11.95
CA LYS A 54 -7.13 16.83 -11.72
C LYS A 54 -8.14 17.52 -10.81
N VAL A 55 -8.74 16.78 -9.88
CA VAL A 55 -9.60 17.30 -8.83
C VAL A 55 -8.71 17.90 -7.76
N GLN A 56 -8.77 19.23 -7.61
CA GLN A 56 -7.98 19.97 -6.64
C GLN A 56 -8.78 20.13 -5.34
N VAL A 57 -8.15 19.78 -4.21
CA VAL A 57 -8.69 20.07 -2.88
C VAL A 57 -8.22 21.47 -2.50
N ALA A 58 -9.14 22.42 -2.37
CA ALA A 58 -8.81 23.77 -1.93
C ALA A 58 -8.37 23.75 -0.44
N PRO A 59 -7.52 24.70 0.00
CA PRO A 59 -7.01 24.72 1.38
C PRO A 59 -8.12 24.63 2.46
N GLU A 60 -9.24 25.30 2.24
CA GLU A 60 -10.41 25.31 3.11
C GLU A 60 -11.20 23.99 3.11
N GLN A 61 -11.07 23.17 2.05
CA GLN A 61 -11.73 21.87 1.93
C GLN A 61 -10.94 20.76 2.63
N LYS A 62 -9.62 20.96 2.80
CA LYS A 62 -8.67 19.96 3.30
C LYS A 62 -9.10 19.33 4.63
N MET A 63 -9.69 20.11 5.53
CA MET A 63 -10.17 19.61 6.83
C MET A 63 -11.35 18.63 6.74
N PHE A 64 -12.08 18.62 5.62
CA PHE A 64 -13.19 17.71 5.37
C PHE A 64 -12.77 16.47 4.57
N MET A 65 -11.58 16.51 3.95
CA MET A 65 -11.04 15.39 3.19
C MET A 65 -10.24 14.49 4.13
N GLY A 66 -10.70 13.26 4.36
CA GLY A 66 -10.03 12.31 5.26
C GLY A 66 -8.59 11.94 4.87
N TYR A 67 -8.16 12.28 3.66
CA TYR A 67 -6.79 12.11 3.15
C TYR A 67 -6.00 13.43 3.05
N GLY A 68 -6.63 14.56 3.43
CA GLY A 68 -6.09 15.91 3.21
C GLY A 68 -6.08 16.26 1.73
N ASP A 69 -4.87 16.34 1.16
CA ASP A 69 -4.63 16.49 -0.26
C ASP A 69 -3.66 15.41 -0.77
N TYR A 70 -3.32 15.43 -2.06
CA TYR A 70 -2.36 14.48 -2.62
C TYR A 70 -1.00 14.56 -1.92
N GLN A 71 -0.56 15.77 -1.56
CA GLN A 71 0.76 15.98 -0.97
C GLN A 71 0.85 15.38 0.45
N ASP A 72 -0.18 15.53 1.27
CA ASP A 72 -0.27 14.89 2.58
C ASP A 72 -0.22 13.38 2.48
N THR A 73 -1.03 12.81 1.57
CA THR A 73 -1.10 11.37 1.38
C THR A 73 0.23 10.81 0.86
N TYR A 74 0.86 11.49 -0.09
CA TYR A 74 2.17 11.13 -0.60
C TYR A 74 3.26 11.20 0.49
N GLN A 75 3.24 12.24 1.33
CA GLN A 75 4.16 12.36 2.46
C GLN A 75 3.94 11.24 3.49
N ALA A 76 2.70 10.92 3.82
CA ALA A 76 2.36 9.82 4.73
C ALA A 76 2.80 8.45 4.19
N LEU A 77 2.70 8.25 2.87
CA LEU A 77 3.24 7.07 2.20
C LEU A 77 4.76 7.02 2.35
N VAL A 78 5.47 8.07 1.93
CA VAL A 78 6.94 8.14 1.98
C VAL A 78 7.47 7.92 3.40
N GLN A 79 6.94 8.63 4.39
CA GLN A 79 7.36 8.49 5.79
C GLN A 79 7.14 7.07 6.31
N GLY A 80 6.03 6.43 5.93
CA GLY A 80 5.77 5.05 6.33
C GLY A 80 6.71 4.06 5.63
N LEU A 81 7.05 4.29 4.36
CA LEU A 81 8.01 3.46 3.61
C LEU A 81 9.46 3.65 4.07
N GLU A 82 9.82 4.82 4.60
CA GLU A 82 11.12 5.05 5.24
C GLU A 82 11.28 4.18 6.51
N GLN A 83 10.20 3.99 7.25
CA GLN A 83 10.14 3.16 8.46
C GLN A 83 10.01 1.65 8.16
N ALA A 84 9.68 1.26 6.92
CA ALA A 84 9.58 -0.14 6.52
C ALA A 84 10.95 -0.84 6.60
N SER A 85 10.97 -2.13 6.98
CA SER A 85 12.22 -2.87 7.22
C SER A 85 12.12 -4.39 7.04
N PRO A 86 12.21 -4.94 5.81
CA PRO A 86 12.07 -4.22 4.54
C PRO A 86 10.60 -4.04 4.14
N TYR A 87 9.66 -4.66 4.88
CA TYR A 87 8.24 -4.67 4.60
C TYR A 87 7.47 -3.73 5.55
N LEU A 88 6.19 -3.50 5.23
CA LEU A 88 5.34 -2.54 5.92
C LEU A 88 5.15 -2.83 7.41
N CYS A 89 5.22 -4.10 7.81
CA CYS A 89 5.11 -4.55 9.20
C CYS A 89 6.47 -4.99 9.79
N GLY A 90 7.58 -4.44 9.27
CA GLY A 90 8.93 -4.84 9.64
C GLY A 90 9.42 -6.03 8.80
N SER A 91 9.98 -7.05 9.45
CA SER A 91 10.62 -8.17 8.74
C SER A 91 9.63 -9.17 8.12
N GLN A 92 8.37 -9.15 8.53
CA GLN A 92 7.32 -10.03 8.02
C GLN A 92 6.70 -9.43 6.76
N PHE A 93 6.70 -10.21 5.67
CA PHE A 93 5.90 -9.88 4.48
C PHE A 93 4.44 -10.25 4.71
N THR A 94 3.54 -9.31 4.46
CA THR A 94 2.11 -9.45 4.78
C THR A 94 1.22 -9.19 3.57
N ALA A 95 -0.07 -9.45 3.71
CA ALA A 95 -1.08 -9.10 2.73
C ALA A 95 -1.18 -7.58 2.49
N ALA A 96 -0.77 -6.74 3.44
CA ALA A 96 -0.66 -5.29 3.21
C ALA A 96 0.44 -4.98 2.18
N ASP A 97 1.54 -5.74 2.18
CA ASP A 97 2.60 -5.60 1.17
C ASP A 97 2.14 -6.09 -0.21
N ILE A 98 1.23 -7.06 -0.24
CA ILE A 98 0.62 -7.53 -1.49
C ILE A 98 -0.28 -6.45 -2.08
N SER A 99 -1.23 -5.90 -1.29
CA SER A 99 -2.20 -4.94 -1.81
C SER A 99 -1.55 -3.58 -2.11
N LEU A 100 -0.93 -2.94 -1.12
CA LEU A 100 -0.33 -1.62 -1.30
C LEU A 100 0.87 -1.66 -2.26
N GLY A 101 1.68 -2.72 -2.19
CA GLY A 101 2.80 -2.92 -3.12
C GLY A 101 2.35 -3.00 -4.57
N ALA A 102 1.25 -3.71 -4.85
CA ALA A 102 0.67 -3.77 -6.19
C ALA A 102 0.17 -2.39 -6.66
N MET A 103 -0.50 -1.63 -5.79
CA MET A 103 -0.95 -0.26 -6.11
C MET A 103 0.23 0.66 -6.44
N ILE A 104 1.30 0.64 -5.64
CA ILE A 104 2.51 1.45 -5.86
C ILE A 104 3.18 1.08 -7.19
N MET A 105 3.41 -0.22 -7.44
CA MET A 105 4.04 -0.68 -8.69
C MET A 105 3.20 -0.30 -9.92
N TRP A 106 1.87 -0.38 -9.82
CA TRP A 106 0.97 0.05 -10.89
C TRP A 106 1.04 1.57 -11.14
N GLN A 107 0.98 2.39 -10.09
CA GLN A 107 1.06 3.85 -10.25
C GLN A 107 2.42 4.31 -10.76
N LEU A 108 3.52 3.65 -10.38
CA LEU A 108 4.85 3.89 -10.96
C LEU A 108 4.87 3.56 -12.46
N LYS A 109 4.33 2.39 -12.86
CA LYS A 109 4.23 2.00 -14.28
C LYS A 109 3.43 3.02 -15.10
N MET A 110 2.36 3.56 -14.53
CA MET A 110 1.51 4.57 -15.19
C MET A 110 2.09 5.99 -15.12
N ASN A 111 3.26 6.20 -14.51
CA ASN A 111 3.85 7.52 -14.23
C ASN A 111 2.92 8.45 -13.43
N LEU A 112 2.11 7.89 -12.53
CA LEU A 112 1.16 8.61 -11.68
C LEU A 112 1.68 8.85 -10.26
N LEU A 113 2.73 8.13 -9.85
CA LEU A 113 3.37 8.30 -8.54
C LEU A 113 4.76 8.92 -8.72
N LYS A 114 5.04 9.99 -7.98
CA LYS A 114 6.36 10.61 -7.96
C LYS A 114 7.39 9.61 -7.42
N PRO A 115 8.57 9.46 -8.05
CA PRO A 115 9.60 8.56 -7.56
C PRO A 115 10.21 9.06 -6.25
N HIS A 116 10.66 8.13 -5.40
CA HIS A 116 11.34 8.43 -4.15
C HIS A 116 12.25 7.25 -3.74
N PRO A 117 13.45 7.49 -3.16
CA PRO A 117 14.34 6.40 -2.75
C PRO A 117 13.69 5.38 -1.80
N ALA A 118 12.80 5.82 -0.91
CA ALA A 118 12.05 4.92 -0.01
C ALA A 118 11.08 4.00 -0.77
N ILE A 119 10.43 4.53 -1.82
CA ILE A 119 9.54 3.78 -2.71
C ILE A 119 10.37 2.74 -3.47
N ASP A 120 11.48 3.16 -4.08
CA ASP A 120 12.35 2.29 -4.88
C ASP A 120 12.92 1.13 -4.05
N ARG A 121 13.38 1.43 -2.83
CA ARG A 121 13.85 0.42 -1.87
C ARG A 121 12.74 -0.59 -1.54
N TYR A 122 11.55 -0.10 -1.23
CA TYR A 122 10.41 -0.94 -0.85
C TYR A 122 9.96 -1.84 -2.02
N VAL A 123 9.79 -1.26 -3.20
CA VAL A 123 9.40 -2.00 -4.42
C VAL A 123 10.45 -3.05 -4.77
N SER A 124 11.73 -2.71 -4.69
CA SER A 124 12.82 -3.66 -4.93
C SER A 124 12.74 -4.88 -4.00
N ALA A 125 12.42 -4.67 -2.72
CA ALA A 125 12.26 -5.76 -1.76
C ALA A 125 11.06 -6.68 -2.08
N ILE A 126 9.96 -6.13 -2.58
CA ILE A 126 8.80 -6.92 -3.04
C ILE A 126 9.14 -7.70 -4.31
N GLN A 127 9.82 -7.08 -5.27
CA GLN A 127 10.21 -7.70 -6.54
C GLN A 127 11.16 -8.89 -6.38
N GLN A 128 11.85 -9.00 -5.24
CA GLN A 128 12.65 -10.19 -4.94
C GLN A 128 11.85 -11.44 -4.59
N ARG A 129 10.53 -11.32 -4.35
CA ARG A 129 9.70 -12.48 -3.99
C ARG A 129 9.45 -13.41 -5.18
N GLU A 130 9.72 -14.70 -4.95
CA GLU A 130 9.55 -15.76 -5.95
C GLU A 130 8.17 -15.81 -6.60
N SER A 131 7.10 -15.55 -5.83
CA SER A 131 5.73 -15.51 -6.36
C SER A 131 5.54 -14.43 -7.43
N LEU A 132 6.22 -13.30 -7.28
CA LEU A 132 6.17 -12.19 -8.22
C LEU A 132 7.11 -12.42 -9.42
N LYS A 133 8.32 -12.97 -9.17
CA LYS A 133 9.26 -13.35 -10.24
C LYS A 133 8.69 -14.36 -11.22
N LYS A 134 7.78 -15.24 -10.77
CA LYS A 134 7.07 -16.19 -11.63
C LYS A 134 6.03 -15.54 -12.54
N ASN A 135 5.65 -14.29 -12.28
CA ASN A 135 4.65 -13.54 -13.05
C ASN A 135 5.17 -12.14 -13.44
N PRO A 136 6.31 -12.04 -14.15
CA PRO A 136 7.00 -10.76 -14.38
C PRO A 136 6.18 -9.79 -15.26
N ALA A 137 5.25 -10.31 -16.05
CA ALA A 137 4.41 -9.54 -16.96
C ALA A 137 3.41 -8.60 -16.25
N LEU A 138 3.09 -8.83 -14.96
CA LEU A 138 2.09 -8.03 -14.24
C LEU A 138 2.47 -6.55 -14.09
N PHE A 139 3.77 -6.26 -13.97
CA PHE A 139 4.28 -4.89 -13.75
C PHE A 139 5.46 -4.52 -14.66
N ALA A 140 5.72 -5.31 -15.72
CA ALA A 140 6.68 -4.92 -16.75
C ALA A 140 6.23 -3.65 -17.48
N ALA A 141 7.18 -2.77 -17.80
CA ALA A 141 6.95 -1.55 -18.58
C ALA A 141 6.48 -1.86 -20.00
#